data_AF-A0ABD4SM01-F1
#
_entry.id   AF-A0ABD4SM01-F1
#
_cell.length_a   1.000
_cell.length_b   1.000
_cell.length_c   1.000
_cell.angle_alpha   90.00
_cell.angle_beta   90.00
_cell.angle_gamma   90.00
#
_symmetry.space_group_name_H-M   'P 1'
#
loop_
_entity.id
_entity.type
_entity.pdbx_description
1 polymer ?
#
loop_
_entity_poly.entity_id
_entity_poly.type
_entity_poly.pdbx_seq_one_letter_code
_entity_poly.pdbx_strand_id
1 'polypeptide(L)'
;MSKITNNVFLTIRNAVNISDVIQNYIKVIKKGNNYWAICPFHNDTNESLSINDKKQIFKCFACNHAGDVIKFVAEYKKISYALAAQEILQLMNLDLNLLNHLQKISPQEIKKNKVFDLNKQIQKWFINFLNNKNNIHVIDYLAKRNLNKSDLAYFKIGYAPNNDELLNLIKSNYNNLIQENDEFELNKLIENSFLVIDKNGNYHDFFNDRIIFSIYDHLNNVVGFSGRIIASEKTPKYLNTKTTSVFKKDEILYNFHNVITIENNHQLFIVEGFMDVITIHKSNKPNVVATMGVELTNKHLELIKSYGIKDLILCFDNDQAGFLATKKQIMKLINSPFNIFIVDHKDNDCKDMDEYANKHGYSATSKLLDQQLHISEFLLLEISNTNKSTPH
;
A
#
# COMPACT_ATOMS: atom_id res chain seq x y z
N MET A 1 4.68 -16.86 16.14
CA MET A 1 5.11 -15.54 16.65
C MET A 1 4.22 -14.40 16.15
N SER A 2 3.89 -14.29 14.85
CA SER A 2 3.00 -13.22 14.32
C SER A 2 1.59 -13.15 14.95
N LYS A 3 0.94 -14.29 15.22
CA LYS A 3 -0.36 -14.34 15.95
C LYS A 3 -0.27 -13.80 17.38
N ILE A 4 0.89 -13.91 18.03
CA ILE A 4 1.10 -13.46 19.40
C ILE A 4 1.36 -11.95 19.42
N THR A 5 2.17 -11.43 18.49
CA THR A 5 2.45 -9.99 18.38
C THR A 5 1.21 -9.17 17.98
N ASN A 6 0.37 -9.67 17.06
CA ASN A 6 -0.91 -9.02 16.71
C ASN A 6 -1.88 -8.98 17.89
N ASN A 7 -1.84 -10.00 18.76
CA ASN A 7 -2.64 -10.05 19.97
C ASN A 7 -2.20 -8.98 20.98
N VAL A 8 -0.89 -8.73 21.11
CA VAL A 8 -0.36 -7.71 22.03
C VAL A 8 -0.76 -6.29 21.61
N PHE A 9 -0.66 -5.92 20.32
CA PHE A 9 -1.09 -4.57 19.89
C PHE A 9 -2.59 -4.35 20.01
N LEU A 10 -3.41 -5.38 19.76
CA LEU A 10 -4.84 -5.30 20.01
C LEU A 10 -5.14 -5.18 21.51
N THR A 11 -4.44 -5.95 22.35
CA THR A 11 -4.55 -5.88 23.82
C THR A 11 -4.22 -4.48 24.33
N ILE A 12 -3.13 -3.87 23.87
CA ILE A 12 -2.75 -2.49 24.26
C ILE A 12 -3.84 -1.50 23.86
N ARG A 13 -4.33 -1.57 22.61
CA ARG A 13 -5.40 -0.69 22.11
C ARG A 13 -6.71 -0.83 22.90
N ASN A 14 -7.01 -2.03 23.39
CA ASN A 14 -8.21 -2.27 24.20
C ASN A 14 -8.02 -1.92 25.69
N ALA A 15 -6.77 -1.84 26.16
CA ALA A 15 -6.45 -1.60 27.57
C ALA A 15 -6.33 -0.12 27.93
N VAL A 16 -6.24 0.78 26.94
CA VAL A 16 -6.07 2.22 27.16
C VAL A 16 -7.17 3.02 26.49
N ASN A 17 -7.52 4.18 27.03
CA ASN A 17 -8.19 5.21 26.24
C ASN A 17 -7.15 5.99 25.45
N ILE A 18 -7.44 6.22 24.18
CA ILE A 18 -6.55 7.00 23.31
C ILE A 18 -6.35 8.43 23.83
N SER A 19 -7.37 9.06 24.44
CA SER A 19 -7.21 10.39 25.06
C SER A 19 -6.20 10.39 26.20
N ASP A 20 -6.23 9.36 27.05
CA ASP A 20 -5.40 9.25 28.25
C ASP A 20 -3.92 9.11 27.90
N VAL A 21 -3.62 8.46 26.78
CA VAL A 21 -2.25 8.40 26.25
C VAL A 21 -1.87 9.72 25.57
N ILE A 22 -2.71 10.24 24.66
CA ILE A 22 -2.36 11.43 23.85
C ILE A 22 -2.15 12.67 24.72
N GLN A 23 -2.89 12.83 25.81
CA GLN A 23 -2.74 13.98 26.72
C GLN A 23 -1.37 14.06 27.42
N ASN A 24 -0.57 12.98 27.40
CA ASN A 24 0.82 12.99 27.88
C ASN A 24 1.79 13.66 26.89
N TYR A 25 1.38 13.84 25.63
CA TYR A 25 2.23 14.38 24.56
C TYR A 25 1.82 15.79 24.15
N ILE A 26 0.52 16.05 24.11
CA ILE A 26 -0.04 17.33 23.66
C ILE A 26 -1.20 17.75 24.57
N LYS A 27 -1.54 19.04 24.56
CA LYS A 27 -2.71 19.54 25.28
C LYS A 27 -4.00 19.06 24.60
N VAL A 28 -4.84 18.37 25.37
CA VAL A 28 -6.12 17.82 24.92
C VAL A 28 -7.26 18.48 25.70
N ILE A 29 -8.37 18.80 25.02
CA ILE A 29 -9.54 19.46 25.58
C ILE A 29 -10.79 18.64 25.29
N LYS A 30 -11.59 18.33 26.31
CA LYS A 30 -12.85 17.60 26.12
C LYS A 30 -13.94 18.52 25.58
N LYS A 31 -14.60 18.12 24.48
CA LYS A 31 -15.76 18.82 23.89
C LYS A 31 -16.84 17.81 23.50
N GLY A 32 -17.92 17.77 24.27
CA GLY A 32 -18.97 16.77 24.11
C GLY A 32 -18.44 15.36 24.33
N ASN A 33 -18.68 14.46 23.37
CA ASN A 33 -18.27 13.05 23.43
C ASN A 33 -16.85 12.79 22.91
N ASN A 34 -16.18 13.81 22.36
CA ASN A 34 -14.83 13.70 21.80
C ASN A 34 -13.85 14.59 22.59
N TYR A 35 -12.57 14.39 22.34
CA TYR A 35 -11.51 15.29 22.73
C TYR A 35 -10.90 15.96 21.50
N TRP A 36 -10.34 17.14 21.70
CA TRP A 36 -9.80 17.99 20.66
C TRP A 36 -8.41 18.50 21.04
N ALA A 37 -7.53 18.62 20.05
CA ALA A 37 -6.18 19.15 20.21
C ALA A 37 -5.71 19.83 18.92
N ILE A 38 -4.66 20.64 19.04
CA ILE A 38 -3.90 21.12 17.87
C ILE A 38 -3.14 19.93 17.30
N CYS A 39 -3.22 19.71 15.99
CA CYS A 39 -2.60 18.56 15.35
C CYS A 39 -1.07 18.74 15.29
N PRO A 40 -0.27 17.84 15.89
CA PRO A 40 1.20 17.97 15.90
C PRO A 40 1.86 17.57 14.57
N PHE A 41 1.10 17.03 13.62
CA PHE A 41 1.63 16.44 12.38
C PHE A 41 1.61 17.38 11.18
N HIS A 42 1.12 18.60 11.36
CA HIS A 42 1.21 19.68 10.38
C HIS A 42 1.27 21.03 11.09
N ASN A 43 1.56 22.09 10.36
CA ASN A 43 1.57 23.43 10.94
C ASN A 43 0.13 23.92 11.11
N ASP A 44 -0.37 23.88 12.35
CA ASP A 44 -1.76 24.13 12.69
C ASP A 44 -1.85 25.10 13.86
N THR A 45 -2.82 26.01 13.82
CA THR A 45 -3.14 26.95 14.89
C THR A 45 -4.50 26.68 15.51
N ASN A 46 -5.30 25.80 14.91
CA ASN A 46 -6.64 25.46 15.36
C ASN A 46 -6.68 24.04 15.92
N GLU A 47 -7.65 23.76 16.78
CA GLU A 47 -7.87 22.41 17.32
C GLU A 47 -8.52 21.53 16.25
N SER A 48 -7.73 21.05 15.28
CA SER A 48 -8.24 20.23 14.17
C SER A 48 -8.20 18.71 14.45
N LEU A 49 -7.47 18.28 15.49
CA LEU A 49 -7.30 16.87 15.85
C LEU A 49 -8.44 16.43 16.77
N SER A 50 -9.37 15.64 16.25
CA SER A 50 -10.41 14.97 17.04
C SER A 50 -9.93 13.61 17.53
N ILE A 51 -10.19 13.30 18.78
CA ILE A 51 -9.84 12.04 19.45
C ILE A 51 -11.12 11.43 20.02
N ASN A 52 -11.39 10.16 19.73
CA ASN A 52 -12.60 9.47 20.16
C ASN A 52 -12.24 8.16 20.87
N ASP A 53 -12.44 8.11 22.19
CA ASP A 53 -12.14 6.94 23.00
C ASP A 53 -13.04 5.74 22.69
N LYS A 54 -14.31 5.98 22.36
CA LYS A 54 -15.24 4.89 22.04
C LYS A 54 -14.84 4.16 20.75
N LYS A 55 -14.34 4.91 19.76
CA LYS A 55 -13.83 4.39 18.49
C LYS A 55 -12.34 4.03 18.54
N GLN A 56 -11.62 4.40 19.61
CA GLN A 56 -10.17 4.22 19.76
C GLN A 56 -9.34 4.79 18.59
N ILE A 57 -9.75 5.95 18.06
CA ILE A 57 -9.08 6.62 16.92
C ILE A 57 -8.89 8.11 17.15
N PHE A 58 -7.86 8.65 16.50
CA PHE A 58 -7.72 10.08 16.25
C PHE A 58 -7.89 10.38 14.76
N LYS A 59 -8.37 11.57 14.45
CA LYS A 59 -8.43 12.12 13.08
C LYS A 59 -8.27 13.63 13.10
N CYS A 60 -7.33 14.13 12.33
CA CYS A 60 -7.20 15.54 12.02
C CYS A 60 -8.09 15.89 10.82
N PHE A 61 -9.00 16.84 11.01
CA PHE A 61 -9.91 17.27 9.94
C PHE A 61 -9.29 18.28 8.97
N ALA A 62 -8.11 18.83 9.28
CA ALA A 62 -7.39 19.76 8.40
C ALA A 62 -6.44 19.02 7.44
N CYS A 63 -5.63 18.09 7.94
CA CYS A 63 -4.64 17.37 7.13
C CYS A 63 -5.01 15.89 6.84
N ASN A 64 -6.20 15.44 7.27
CA ASN A 64 -6.68 14.06 7.16
C ASN A 64 -5.84 13.00 7.86
N HIS A 65 -4.85 13.40 8.67
CA HIS A 65 -4.01 12.47 9.40
C HIS A 65 -4.82 11.73 10.47
N ALA A 66 -4.80 10.41 10.46
CA ALA A 66 -5.65 9.58 11.32
C ALA A 66 -4.93 8.28 11.72
N GLY A 67 -5.36 7.69 12.84
CA GLY A 67 -4.74 6.48 13.37
C GLY A 67 -5.28 6.06 14.72
N ASP A 68 -4.66 5.02 15.27
CA ASP A 68 -4.86 4.60 16.66
C ASP A 68 -3.80 5.21 17.59
N VAL A 69 -3.90 4.88 18.88
CA VAL A 69 -3.03 5.38 19.94
C VAL A 69 -1.56 5.05 19.71
N ILE A 70 -1.24 3.87 19.17
CA ILE A 70 0.13 3.45 18.95
C ILE A 70 0.72 4.20 17.75
N LYS A 71 -0.06 4.35 16.68
CA LYS A 71 0.35 5.17 15.52
C LYS A 71 0.62 6.62 15.92
N PHE A 72 -0.21 7.21 16.77
CA PHE A 72 0.01 8.57 17.28
C PHE A 72 1.39 8.68 17.94
N VAL A 73 1.69 7.81 18.91
CA VAL A 73 2.96 7.84 19.66
C VAL A 73 4.15 7.57 18.73
N ALA A 74 4.02 6.58 17.84
CA ALA A 74 5.05 6.24 16.86
C ALA A 74 5.43 7.44 15.98
N GLU A 75 4.43 8.12 15.42
CA GLU A 75 4.68 9.25 14.52
C GLU A 75 5.10 10.51 15.27
N TYR A 76 4.54 10.74 16.46
CA TYR A 76 4.89 11.89 17.31
C TYR A 76 6.36 11.82 17.74
N LYS A 77 6.79 10.64 18.21
CA LYS A 77 8.17 10.41 18.67
C LYS A 77 9.14 9.99 17.58
N LYS A 78 8.65 9.73 16.36
CA LYS A 78 9.43 9.19 15.24
C LYS A 78 10.12 7.86 15.60
N ILE A 79 9.39 6.98 16.27
CA ILE A 79 9.83 5.63 16.64
C ILE A 79 8.95 4.59 15.97
N SER A 80 9.40 3.33 15.95
CA SER A 80 8.60 2.25 15.36
C SER A 80 7.33 1.99 16.15
N TYR A 81 6.34 1.40 15.49
CA TYR A 81 5.07 1.02 16.10
C TYR A 81 5.27 0.11 17.33
N ALA A 82 6.24 -0.80 17.28
CA ALA A 82 6.58 -1.67 18.41
C ALA A 82 7.20 -0.90 19.60
N LEU A 83 8.10 0.06 19.33
CA LEU A 83 8.68 0.92 20.37
C LEU A 83 7.61 1.83 20.98
N ALA A 84 6.71 2.38 20.15
CA ALA A 84 5.57 3.14 20.63
C ALA A 84 4.63 2.30 21.52
N ALA A 85 4.40 1.03 21.17
CA ALA A 85 3.62 0.12 21.99
C ALA A 85 4.30 -0.17 23.35
N GLN A 86 5.62 -0.38 23.37
CA GLN A 86 6.38 -0.53 24.62
C GLN A 86 6.28 0.72 25.49
N GLU A 87 6.38 1.90 24.87
CA GLU A 87 6.29 3.16 25.59
C GLU A 87 4.90 3.37 26.18
N ILE A 88 3.84 3.01 25.46
CA ILE A 88 2.48 3.06 25.98
C ILE A 88 2.31 2.13 27.19
N LEU A 89 2.87 0.91 27.14
CA LEU A 89 2.81 0.00 28.28
C LEU A 89 3.50 0.57 29.52
N GLN A 90 4.67 1.19 29.35
CA GLN A 90 5.40 1.84 30.44
C GLN A 90 4.65 3.07 30.96
N LEU A 91 4.18 3.93 30.05
CA LEU A 91 3.48 5.17 30.36
C LEU A 91 2.18 4.91 31.13
N MET A 92 1.46 3.84 30.77
CA MET A 92 0.17 3.49 31.34
C MET A 92 0.25 2.45 32.46
N ASN A 93 1.47 2.06 32.89
CA ASN A 93 1.71 1.04 33.92
C ASN A 93 0.94 -0.28 33.66
N LEU A 94 0.87 -0.70 32.40
CA LEU A 94 0.22 -1.96 32.00
C LEU A 94 1.15 -3.16 32.20
N ASP A 95 0.58 -4.36 32.33
CA ASP A 95 1.28 -5.59 32.72
C ASP A 95 2.64 -5.79 32.01
N LEU A 96 3.71 -5.83 32.82
CA LEU A 96 5.09 -6.02 32.38
C LEU A 96 5.31 -7.38 31.66
N ASN A 97 4.40 -8.34 31.81
CA ASN A 97 4.44 -9.58 31.03
C ASN A 97 4.18 -9.32 29.53
N LEU A 98 3.40 -8.29 29.17
CA LEU A 98 3.26 -7.82 27.78
C LEU A 98 4.56 -7.16 27.29
N LEU A 99 5.31 -6.51 28.19
CA LEU A 99 6.66 -6.02 27.88
C LEU A 99 7.61 -7.18 27.61
N ASN A 100 7.56 -8.30 28.33
CA ASN A 100 8.40 -9.47 28.02
C ASN A 100 8.15 -10.06 26.62
N HIS A 101 6.92 -9.94 26.10
CA HIS A 101 6.59 -10.29 24.72
C HIS A 101 7.09 -9.26 23.70
N LEU A 102 7.25 -7.99 24.09
CA LEU A 102 7.79 -6.92 23.24
C LEU A 102 9.31 -6.71 23.41
N GLN A 103 9.91 -7.09 24.54
CA GLN A 103 11.29 -6.81 24.94
C GLN A 103 12.33 -7.69 24.26
N LYS A 104 11.90 -8.66 23.45
CA LYS A 104 12.75 -9.24 22.42
C LYS A 104 12.41 -8.58 21.09
N ILE A 105 12.67 -7.26 20.96
CA ILE A 105 12.83 -6.71 19.61
C ILE A 105 14.05 -7.41 19.06
N SER A 106 13.81 -8.40 18.22
CA SER A 106 14.87 -9.18 17.64
C SER A 106 15.80 -8.24 16.87
N PRO A 107 17.10 -8.52 16.76
CA PRO A 107 17.98 -7.80 15.85
C PRO A 107 17.40 -7.68 14.42
N GLN A 108 16.55 -8.65 14.03
CA GLN A 108 15.80 -8.63 12.77
C GLN A 108 14.74 -7.52 12.72
N GLU A 109 13.97 -7.28 13.79
CA GLU A 109 12.97 -6.20 13.83
C GLU A 109 13.61 -4.80 13.86
N ILE A 110 14.74 -4.63 14.55
CA ILE A 110 15.53 -3.39 14.48
C ILE A 110 15.97 -3.12 13.04
N LYS A 111 16.50 -4.16 12.36
CA LYS A 111 16.87 -4.05 10.94
C LYS A 111 15.68 -3.69 10.06
N LYS A 112 14.51 -4.29 10.27
CA LYS A 112 13.27 -3.96 9.53
C LYS A 112 12.85 -2.50 9.72
N ASN A 113 12.88 -1.99 10.95
CA ASN A 113 12.53 -0.59 11.24
C ASN A 113 13.45 0.39 10.48
N LYS A 114 14.77 0.12 10.49
CA LYS A 114 15.73 0.91 9.71
C LYS A 114 15.47 0.86 8.20
N VAL A 115 14.84 -0.20 7.69
CA VAL A 115 14.43 -0.30 6.27
C VAL A 115 13.16 0.51 6.02
N PHE A 116 12.17 0.43 6.91
CA PHE A 116 10.95 1.27 6.81
C PHE A 116 11.28 2.76 6.81
N ASP A 117 12.19 3.19 7.69
CA ASP A 117 12.63 4.60 7.76
C ASP A 117 13.34 5.05 6.49
N LEU A 118 14.20 4.19 5.92
CA LEU A 118 14.86 4.45 4.65
C LEU A 118 13.82 4.55 3.52
N ASN A 119 12.94 3.57 3.39
CA ASN A 119 11.89 3.57 2.37
C ASN A 119 11.02 4.83 2.45
N LYS A 120 10.64 5.27 3.66
CA LYS A 120 9.85 6.48 3.88
C LYS A 120 10.60 7.75 3.43
N GLN A 121 11.91 7.83 3.65
CA GLN A 121 12.73 8.94 3.19
C GLN A 121 12.81 8.98 1.66
N ILE A 122 13.08 7.83 1.03
CA ILE A 122 13.18 7.72 -0.43
C ILE A 122 11.83 7.99 -1.11
N GLN A 123 10.72 7.52 -0.54
CA GLN A 123 9.37 7.86 -0.99
C GLN A 123 9.16 9.38 -1.05
N LYS A 124 9.50 10.08 0.04
CA LYS A 124 9.36 11.54 0.09
C LYS A 124 10.19 12.20 -0.99
N TRP A 125 11.40 11.69 -1.23
CA TRP A 125 12.25 12.17 -2.30
C TRP A 125 11.59 11.98 -3.68
N PHE A 126 11.10 10.79 -4.02
CA PHE A 126 10.41 10.55 -5.30
C PHE A 126 9.18 11.46 -5.49
N ILE A 127 8.38 11.68 -4.44
CA ILE A 127 7.19 12.55 -4.49
C ILE A 127 7.61 14.02 -4.68
N ASN A 128 8.64 14.47 -3.95
CA ASN A 128 9.16 15.84 -4.09
C ASN A 128 9.74 16.07 -5.48
N PHE A 129 10.46 15.08 -6.02
CA PHE A 129 11.03 15.15 -7.35
C PHE A 129 9.94 15.29 -8.41
N LEU A 130 8.86 14.50 -8.35
CA LEU A 130 7.71 14.64 -9.25
C LEU A 130 7.10 16.05 -9.23
N ASN A 131 7.04 16.69 -8.06
CA ASN A 131 6.46 18.02 -7.89
C ASN A 131 7.39 19.18 -8.33
N ASN A 132 8.63 18.89 -8.75
CA ASN A 132 9.53 19.90 -9.28
C ASN A 132 9.03 20.42 -10.63
N LYS A 133 9.03 21.74 -10.81
CA LYS A 133 8.56 22.43 -12.03
C LYS A 133 9.28 21.95 -13.30
N ASN A 134 10.50 21.45 -13.18
CA ASN A 134 11.30 20.96 -14.30
C ASN A 134 10.79 19.62 -14.87
N ASN A 135 9.88 18.92 -14.18
CA ASN A 135 9.37 17.60 -14.56
C ASN A 135 7.99 17.64 -15.22
N ILE A 136 7.67 18.72 -15.94
CA ILE A 136 6.36 18.92 -16.58
C ILE A 136 5.99 17.77 -17.53
N HIS A 137 6.96 17.23 -18.26
CA HIS A 137 6.74 16.10 -19.18
C HIS A 137 6.19 14.84 -18.47
N VAL A 138 6.58 14.62 -17.22
CA VAL A 138 6.09 13.51 -16.37
C VAL A 138 4.65 13.77 -15.94
N ILE A 139 4.35 15.01 -15.56
CA ILE A 139 3.00 15.44 -15.20
C ILE A 139 2.06 15.31 -16.41
N ASP A 140 2.51 15.71 -17.60
CA ASP A 140 1.74 15.56 -18.84
C ASP A 140 1.47 14.08 -19.17
N TYR A 141 2.46 13.20 -18.97
CA TYR A 141 2.26 11.75 -19.12
C TYR A 141 1.20 11.22 -18.14
N LEU A 142 1.27 11.61 -16.87
CA LEU A 142 0.29 11.22 -15.85
C LEU A 142 -1.11 11.77 -16.17
N ALA A 143 -1.19 13.00 -16.66
CA ALA A 143 -2.44 13.63 -17.08
C ALA A 143 -3.06 12.90 -18.29
N LYS A 144 -2.27 12.47 -19.27
CA LYS A 144 -2.73 11.62 -20.39
C LYS A 144 -3.23 10.25 -19.93
N ARG A 145 -2.81 9.80 -18.75
CA ARG A 145 -3.32 8.60 -18.06
C ARG A 145 -4.47 8.93 -17.11
N ASN A 146 -5.08 10.10 -17.27
CA ASN A 146 -6.20 10.58 -16.47
C ASN A 146 -5.88 10.66 -14.96
N LEU A 147 -4.62 10.89 -14.56
CA LEU A 147 -4.24 11.06 -13.15
C LEU A 147 -4.13 12.54 -12.80
N ASN A 148 -4.92 12.98 -11.83
CA ASN A 148 -4.88 14.35 -11.32
C ASN A 148 -4.06 14.47 -10.02
N LYS A 149 -3.83 15.69 -9.54
CA LYS A 149 -3.04 15.93 -8.32
C LYS A 149 -3.56 15.21 -7.08
N SER A 150 -4.89 15.10 -6.91
CA SER A 150 -5.46 14.34 -5.79
C SER A 150 -5.19 12.84 -5.89
N ASP A 151 -5.22 12.28 -7.10
CA ASP A 151 -4.87 10.87 -7.35
C ASP A 151 -3.40 10.62 -6.98
N LEU A 152 -2.49 11.49 -7.46
CA LEU A 152 -1.06 11.40 -7.16
C LEU A 152 -0.79 11.49 -5.64
N ALA A 153 -1.49 12.38 -4.95
CA ALA A 153 -1.36 12.57 -3.51
C ALA A 153 -1.95 11.41 -2.69
N TYR A 154 -3.06 10.81 -3.14
CA TYR A 154 -3.72 9.67 -2.50
C TYR A 154 -2.85 8.42 -2.62
N PHE A 155 -2.42 8.07 -3.84
CA PHE A 155 -1.61 6.88 -4.10
C PHE A 155 -0.11 7.05 -3.86
N LYS A 156 0.32 8.23 -3.40
CA LYS A 156 1.72 8.56 -3.11
C LYS A 156 2.63 8.25 -4.30
N ILE A 157 2.16 8.67 -5.48
CA ILE A 157 2.87 8.51 -6.74
C ILE A 157 4.04 9.51 -6.77
N GLY A 158 5.21 9.02 -7.10
CA GLY A 158 6.44 9.81 -7.26
C GLY A 158 7.06 9.64 -8.64
N TYR A 159 8.25 10.20 -8.82
CA TYR A 159 9.05 10.07 -10.04
C TYR A 159 10.49 9.77 -9.67
N ALA A 160 11.02 8.71 -10.26
CA ALA A 160 12.44 8.40 -10.27
C ALA A 160 13.04 8.96 -11.56
N PRO A 161 13.85 10.03 -11.49
CA PRO A 161 14.49 10.62 -12.65
C PRO A 161 15.52 9.70 -13.31
N ASN A 162 16.04 10.15 -14.45
CA ASN A 162 17.23 9.58 -15.07
C ASN A 162 18.52 10.13 -14.41
N ASN A 163 19.67 9.77 -14.98
CA ASN A 163 20.99 10.35 -14.68
C ASN A 163 21.50 10.16 -13.24
N ASP A 164 21.10 9.07 -12.57
CA ASP A 164 21.61 8.68 -11.26
C ASP A 164 21.44 9.76 -10.17
N GLU A 165 20.37 10.55 -10.25
CA GLU A 165 20.06 11.63 -9.29
C GLU A 165 19.90 11.13 -7.85
N LEU A 166 19.36 9.92 -7.64
CA LEU A 166 19.25 9.37 -6.29
C LEU A 166 20.64 9.01 -5.76
N LEU A 167 21.48 8.36 -6.57
CA LEU A 167 22.88 8.12 -6.25
C LEU A 167 23.65 9.42 -5.95
N ASN A 168 23.44 10.47 -6.75
CA ASN A 168 24.07 11.77 -6.54
C ASN A 168 23.61 12.44 -5.24
N LEU A 169 22.31 12.38 -4.93
CA LEU A 169 21.76 12.83 -3.65
C LEU A 169 22.43 12.07 -2.50
N ILE A 170 22.51 10.75 -2.59
CA ILE A 170 23.13 9.91 -1.56
C ILE A 170 24.60 10.31 -1.41
N LYS A 171 25.39 10.38 -2.49
CA LYS A 171 26.79 10.82 -2.41
C LYS A 171 26.93 12.22 -1.77
N SER A 172 26.08 13.18 -2.15
CA SER A 172 26.14 14.55 -1.63
C SER A 172 25.83 14.66 -0.13
N ASN A 173 24.84 13.91 0.37
CA ASN A 173 24.49 13.87 1.79
C ASN A 173 25.51 13.08 2.62
N TYR A 174 26.22 12.13 2.00
CA TYR A 174 27.17 11.22 2.66
C TYR A 174 28.65 11.63 2.48
N ASN A 175 28.97 12.75 1.82
CA ASN A 175 30.34 13.27 1.69
C ASN A 175 31.02 13.63 3.02
N ASN A 176 30.31 13.58 4.16
CA ASN A 176 30.90 13.68 5.51
C ASN A 176 31.18 12.32 6.18
N LEU A 177 30.79 11.18 5.57
CA LEU A 177 30.84 9.84 6.17
C LEU A 177 31.60 8.80 5.34
N ILE A 178 31.92 9.09 4.07
CA ILE A 178 32.82 8.24 3.27
C ILE A 178 34.27 8.57 3.64
N GLN A 179 34.65 8.30 4.88
CA GLN A 179 35.99 7.81 5.18
C GLN A 179 35.86 6.29 5.28
N GLU A 180 36.44 5.60 4.30
CA GLU A 180 36.85 4.19 4.32
C GLU A 180 36.11 3.31 5.36
N ASN A 181 34.89 2.84 5.01
CA ASN A 181 34.20 1.60 5.45
C ASN A 181 32.64 1.70 5.49
N ASP A 182 32.01 2.31 4.48
CA ASP A 182 30.54 2.47 4.42
C ASP A 182 29.84 1.52 3.40
N GLU A 183 30.48 0.38 3.10
CA GLU A 183 29.95 -0.66 2.20
C GLU A 183 28.58 -1.21 2.68
N PHE A 184 28.34 -1.16 3.99
CA PHE A 184 27.08 -1.61 4.61
C PHE A 184 25.86 -0.78 4.20
N GLU A 185 25.95 0.55 4.13
CA GLU A 185 24.83 1.41 3.76
C GLU A 185 24.54 1.36 2.25
N LEU A 186 25.58 1.25 1.40
CA LEU A 186 25.42 1.00 -0.04
C LEU A 186 24.79 -0.36 -0.33
N ASN A 187 25.21 -1.41 0.38
CA ASN A 187 24.61 -2.74 0.26
C ASN A 187 23.13 -2.72 0.63
N LYS A 188 22.75 -1.97 1.66
CA LYS A 188 21.33 -1.81 2.04
C LYS A 188 20.51 -1.11 0.94
N LEU A 189 21.08 -0.14 0.23
CA LEU A 189 20.43 0.50 -0.91
C LEU A 189 20.24 -0.47 -2.08
N ILE A 190 21.20 -1.36 -2.32
CA ILE A 190 21.09 -2.42 -3.33
C ILE A 190 20.04 -3.46 -2.93
N GLU A 191 20.08 -3.93 -1.68
CA GLU A 191 19.11 -4.90 -1.14
C GLU A 191 17.67 -4.39 -1.28
N ASN A 192 17.45 -3.09 -1.08
CA ASN A 192 16.13 -2.46 -1.23
C ASN A 192 15.83 -1.98 -2.67
N SER A 193 16.68 -2.35 -3.63
CA SER A 193 16.52 -2.03 -5.05
C SER A 193 16.42 -0.53 -5.33
N PHE A 194 17.23 0.27 -4.64
CA PHE A 194 17.45 1.67 -4.98
C PHE A 194 18.65 1.86 -5.89
N LEU A 195 19.68 1.03 -5.72
CA LEU A 195 20.89 1.02 -6.55
C LEU A 195 21.11 -0.35 -7.20
N VAL A 196 21.82 -0.36 -8.33
CA VAL A 196 22.39 -1.54 -8.98
C VAL A 196 23.84 -1.29 -9.34
N ILE A 197 24.61 -2.37 -9.50
CA ILE A 197 26.02 -2.31 -9.91
C ILE A 197 26.11 -2.82 -11.36
N ASP A 198 26.78 -2.07 -12.23
CA ASP A 198 27.08 -2.51 -13.59
C ASP A 198 28.23 -3.54 -13.65
N LYS A 199 28.57 -3.99 -14.86
CA LYS A 199 29.67 -4.97 -15.05
C LYS A 199 31.06 -4.40 -14.72
N ASN A 200 31.19 -3.08 -14.66
CA ASN A 200 32.44 -2.37 -14.39
C ASN A 200 32.57 -1.97 -12.91
N GLY A 201 31.59 -2.30 -12.07
CA GLY A 201 31.58 -1.95 -10.64
C GLY A 201 30.99 -0.57 -10.33
N ASN A 202 30.40 0.12 -11.31
CA ASN A 202 29.76 1.42 -11.09
C ASN A 202 28.33 1.24 -10.56
N TYR A 203 27.98 2.07 -9.58
CA TYR A 203 26.63 2.14 -9.04
C TYR A 203 25.76 3.03 -9.94
N HIS A 204 24.51 2.61 -10.13
CA HIS A 204 23.46 3.35 -10.85
C HIS A 204 22.13 3.24 -10.11
N ASP A 205 21.23 4.19 -10.37
CA ASP A 205 19.87 4.13 -9.86
C ASP A 205 19.13 2.94 -10.48
N PHE A 206 18.50 2.11 -9.63
CA PHE A 206 17.71 0.98 -10.11
C PHE A 206 16.44 1.43 -10.84
N PHE A 207 15.76 2.43 -10.28
CA PHE A 207 14.62 3.07 -10.92
C PHE A 207 15.12 4.27 -11.72
N ASN A 208 15.04 4.18 -13.04
CA ASN A 208 15.51 5.23 -13.94
C ASN A 208 14.38 5.59 -14.91
N ASP A 209 14.04 6.88 -14.96
CA ASP A 209 12.95 7.48 -15.76
C ASP A 209 11.60 6.76 -15.60
N ARG A 210 11.16 6.65 -14.34
CA ARG A 210 9.98 5.86 -13.96
C ARG A 210 9.02 6.60 -13.04
N ILE A 211 7.73 6.48 -13.33
CA ILE A 211 6.66 6.76 -12.37
C ILE A 211 6.75 5.73 -11.24
N ILE A 212 6.80 6.20 -10.00
CA ILE A 212 6.94 5.34 -8.82
C ILE A 212 5.60 5.17 -8.12
N PHE A 213 5.17 3.92 -7.98
CA PHE A 213 4.12 3.49 -7.07
C PHE A 213 4.75 3.00 -5.78
N SER A 214 4.37 3.61 -4.67
CA SER A 214 4.83 3.19 -3.34
C SER A 214 4.05 1.98 -2.86
N ILE A 215 4.75 0.95 -2.38
CA ILE A 215 4.12 -0.27 -1.90
C ILE A 215 4.12 -0.28 -0.37
N TYR A 216 2.97 -0.59 0.20
CA TYR A 216 2.74 -0.59 1.64
C TYR A 216 2.39 -1.99 2.15
N ASP A 217 2.79 -2.29 3.38
CA ASP A 217 2.17 -3.39 4.13
C ASP A 217 0.79 -2.98 4.66
N HIS A 218 0.05 -3.93 5.24
CA HIS A 218 -1.25 -3.68 5.85
C HIS A 218 -1.19 -2.76 7.09
N LEU A 219 0.01 -2.48 7.63
CA LEU A 219 0.23 -1.55 8.74
C LEU A 219 0.64 -0.15 8.27
N ASN A 220 0.57 0.11 6.96
CA ASN A 220 0.91 1.38 6.34
C ASN A 220 2.41 1.75 6.43
N ASN A 221 3.30 0.76 6.54
CA ASN A 221 4.74 0.96 6.36
C ASN A 221 5.09 0.85 4.87
N VAL A 222 5.99 1.73 4.38
CA VAL A 222 6.51 1.63 3.01
C VAL A 222 7.51 0.47 2.96
N VAL A 223 7.18 -0.56 2.20
CA VAL A 223 7.98 -1.81 2.14
C VAL A 223 8.79 -1.93 0.86
N GLY A 224 8.38 -1.26 -0.21
CA GLY A 224 9.07 -1.28 -1.49
C GLY A 224 8.39 -0.37 -2.50
N PHE A 225 8.80 -0.49 -3.76
CA PHE A 225 8.36 0.37 -4.85
C PHE A 225 8.16 -0.41 -6.15
N SER A 226 7.30 0.11 -7.01
CA SER A 226 7.20 -0.30 -8.40
C SER A 226 7.38 0.90 -9.32
N GLY A 227 8.26 0.80 -10.31
CA GLY A 227 8.56 1.85 -11.27
C GLY A 227 8.01 1.52 -12.66
N ARG A 228 7.06 2.31 -13.16
CA ARG A 228 6.56 2.24 -14.53
C ARG A 228 7.31 3.18 -15.46
N ILE A 229 7.80 2.67 -16.58
CA ILE A 229 8.54 3.48 -17.55
C ILE A 229 7.65 4.51 -18.26
N ILE A 230 8.23 5.67 -18.55
CA ILE A 230 7.55 6.76 -19.27
C ILE A 230 7.76 6.62 -20.79
N ALA A 231 9.01 6.50 -21.25
CA ALA A 231 9.33 6.75 -22.67
C ALA A 231 10.30 5.77 -23.39
N SER A 232 10.76 4.66 -22.78
CA SER A 232 11.74 3.77 -23.45
C SER A 232 11.27 2.31 -23.63
N GLU A 233 11.43 1.79 -24.84
CA GLU A 233 11.06 0.41 -25.23
C GLU A 233 12.10 -0.65 -24.83
N LYS A 234 13.30 -0.24 -24.40
CA LYS A 234 14.43 -1.17 -24.16
C LYS A 234 14.44 -1.80 -22.77
N THR A 235 13.49 -1.49 -21.90
CA THR A 235 13.43 -2.05 -20.54
C THR A 235 12.01 -2.44 -20.15
N PRO A 236 11.83 -3.32 -19.13
CA PRO A 236 10.51 -3.78 -18.73
C PRO A 236 9.55 -2.63 -18.38
N LYS A 237 8.27 -2.77 -18.79
CA LYS A 237 7.20 -1.79 -18.51
C LYS A 237 7.13 -1.44 -17.03
N TYR A 238 7.30 -2.43 -16.14
CA TYR A 238 7.40 -2.28 -14.70
C TYR A 238 8.67 -2.92 -14.15
N LEU A 239 9.33 -2.23 -13.22
CA LEU A 239 10.35 -2.77 -12.34
C LEU A 239 9.81 -2.76 -10.92
N ASN A 240 10.04 -3.84 -10.17
CA ASN A 240 9.65 -3.91 -8.77
C ASN A 240 10.89 -4.03 -7.90
N THR A 241 10.82 -3.49 -6.69
CA THR A 241 11.75 -3.86 -5.62
C THR A 241 11.84 -5.39 -5.55
N LYS A 242 13.05 -5.92 -5.45
CA LYS A 242 13.28 -7.37 -5.24
C LYS A 242 12.76 -7.78 -3.87
N THR A 243 12.59 -9.08 -3.64
CA THR A 243 12.20 -9.59 -2.31
C THR A 243 13.21 -9.13 -1.25
N THR A 244 12.71 -8.54 -0.16
CA THR A 244 13.52 -8.06 0.97
C THR A 244 12.99 -8.65 2.30
N SER A 245 13.61 -8.27 3.41
CA SER A 245 13.11 -8.64 4.75
C SER A 245 11.74 -8.04 5.09
N VAL A 246 11.34 -6.96 4.41
CA VAL A 246 10.08 -6.25 4.61
C VAL A 246 9.12 -6.35 3.43
N PHE A 247 9.61 -6.74 2.24
CA PHE A 247 8.79 -6.86 1.04
C PHE A 247 8.85 -8.26 0.46
N LYS A 248 7.67 -8.90 0.40
CA LYS A 248 7.47 -10.19 -0.25
C LYS A 248 6.18 -10.11 -1.05
N LYS A 249 6.27 -10.28 -2.38
CA LYS A 249 5.13 -10.13 -3.29
C LYS A 249 3.98 -11.09 -2.98
N ASP A 250 4.28 -12.27 -2.44
CA ASP A 250 3.29 -13.28 -2.05
C ASP A 250 2.57 -12.99 -0.72
N GLU A 251 2.91 -11.88 -0.06
CA GLU A 251 2.34 -11.45 1.23
C GLU A 251 1.70 -10.04 1.15
N ILE A 252 1.80 -9.36 0.01
CA ILE A 252 1.43 -7.95 -0.13
C ILE A 252 0.39 -7.77 -1.24
N LEU A 253 -0.67 -7.04 -0.91
CA LEU A 253 -1.67 -6.55 -1.83
C LEU A 253 -1.55 -5.03 -1.92
N TYR A 254 -1.27 -4.49 -3.10
CA TYR A 254 -1.17 -3.05 -3.30
C TYR A 254 -2.50 -2.38 -2.95
N ASN A 255 -2.44 -1.21 -2.32
CA ASN A 255 -3.59 -0.43 -1.81
C ASN A 255 -4.36 -1.05 -0.61
N PHE A 256 -3.98 -2.23 -0.11
CA PHE A 256 -4.73 -2.86 1.00
C PHE A 256 -4.75 -2.02 2.28
N HIS A 257 -3.66 -1.30 2.59
CA HIS A 257 -3.58 -0.36 3.71
C HIS A 257 -4.65 0.74 3.70
N ASN A 258 -5.12 1.17 2.51
CA ASN A 258 -6.22 2.11 2.39
C ASN A 258 -7.57 1.41 2.56
N VAL A 259 -7.72 0.22 1.97
CA VAL A 259 -8.97 -0.56 2.03
C VAL A 259 -9.38 -0.89 3.46
N ILE A 260 -8.42 -1.25 4.32
CA ILE A 260 -8.70 -1.62 5.72
C ILE A 260 -9.19 -0.44 6.57
N THR A 261 -9.11 0.80 6.07
CA THR A 261 -9.64 1.99 6.76
C THR A 261 -11.12 2.23 6.50
N ILE A 262 -11.73 1.48 5.57
CA ILE A 262 -13.13 1.61 5.18
C ILE A 262 -14.00 0.90 6.22
N GLU A 263 -14.89 1.64 6.88
CA GLU A 263 -15.84 1.08 7.86
C GLU A 263 -16.84 0.12 7.19
N ASN A 264 -17.16 -1.01 7.85
CA ASN A 264 -18.12 -2.02 7.39
C ASN A 264 -17.86 -2.58 5.97
N ASN A 265 -16.59 -2.61 5.54
CA ASN A 265 -16.24 -3.16 4.24
C ASN A 265 -16.24 -4.70 4.25
N HIS A 266 -17.14 -5.30 3.49
CA HIS A 266 -17.21 -6.76 3.31
C HIS A 266 -16.79 -7.23 1.91
N GLN A 267 -16.59 -6.30 0.98
CA GLN A 267 -16.27 -6.56 -0.41
C GLN A 267 -14.84 -6.13 -0.74
N LEU A 268 -14.16 -6.89 -1.60
CA LEU A 268 -12.82 -6.55 -2.07
C LEU A 268 -12.68 -6.81 -3.57
N PHE A 269 -12.49 -5.74 -4.34
CA PHE A 269 -12.11 -5.84 -5.74
C PHE A 269 -10.63 -6.22 -5.85
N ILE A 270 -10.31 -7.20 -6.69
CA ILE A 270 -8.96 -7.71 -6.91
C ILE A 270 -8.64 -7.63 -8.40
N VAL A 271 -7.55 -6.94 -8.70
CA VAL A 271 -7.02 -6.73 -10.06
C VAL A 271 -5.54 -7.09 -10.11
N GLU A 272 -4.94 -7.05 -11.31
CA GLU A 272 -3.51 -7.36 -11.46
C GLU A 272 -2.61 -6.14 -11.28
N GLY A 273 -3.03 -4.99 -11.83
CA GLY A 273 -2.19 -3.82 -12.05
C GLY A 273 -2.47 -2.63 -11.14
N PHE A 274 -1.47 -1.75 -11.01
CA PHE A 274 -1.59 -0.50 -10.26
C PHE A 274 -2.61 0.47 -10.88
N MET A 275 -2.68 0.53 -12.21
CA MET A 275 -3.60 1.44 -12.90
C MET A 275 -5.05 1.00 -12.72
N ASP A 276 -5.33 -0.31 -12.74
CA ASP A 276 -6.67 -0.84 -12.50
C ASP A 276 -7.18 -0.48 -11.11
N VAL A 277 -6.31 -0.54 -10.09
CA VAL A 277 -6.63 -0.08 -8.72
C VAL A 277 -7.05 1.38 -8.73
N ILE A 278 -6.29 2.24 -9.42
CA ILE A 278 -6.61 3.66 -9.49
C ILE A 278 -7.92 3.87 -10.25
N THR A 279 -8.12 3.18 -11.36
CA THR A 279 -9.31 3.30 -12.20
C THR A 279 -10.58 2.83 -11.49
N ILE A 280 -10.54 1.69 -10.79
CA ILE A 280 -11.66 1.19 -9.99
C ILE A 280 -11.93 2.11 -8.79
N HIS A 281 -10.88 2.60 -8.12
CA HIS A 281 -11.03 3.59 -7.05
C HIS A 281 -11.74 4.86 -7.55
N LYS A 282 -11.34 5.37 -8.72
CA LYS A 282 -11.97 6.53 -9.38
C LYS A 282 -13.39 6.25 -9.88
N SER A 283 -13.75 4.98 -10.04
CA SER A 283 -15.10 4.53 -10.38
C SER A 283 -15.98 4.32 -9.13
N ASN A 284 -15.66 5.00 -8.02
CA ASN A 284 -16.34 4.95 -6.73
C ASN A 284 -16.31 3.58 -6.03
N LYS A 285 -15.28 2.77 -6.30
CA LYS A 285 -15.04 1.48 -5.63
C LYS A 285 -13.70 1.53 -4.89
N PRO A 286 -13.63 2.18 -3.72
CA PRO A 286 -12.36 2.40 -3.01
C PRO A 286 -11.77 1.12 -2.41
N ASN A 287 -12.57 0.06 -2.29
CA ASN A 287 -12.23 -1.25 -1.76
C ASN A 287 -11.55 -2.15 -2.81
N VAL A 288 -10.47 -1.66 -3.42
CA VAL A 288 -9.75 -2.36 -4.50
C VAL A 288 -8.27 -2.55 -4.21
N VAL A 289 -7.73 -3.69 -4.58
CA VAL A 289 -6.31 -4.04 -4.44
C VAL A 289 -5.74 -4.74 -5.67
N ALA A 290 -4.41 -4.67 -5.82
CA ALA A 290 -3.70 -5.40 -6.87
C ALA A 290 -2.74 -6.47 -6.31
N THR A 291 -2.63 -7.58 -7.04
CA THR A 291 -1.66 -8.65 -6.74
C THR A 291 -0.27 -8.36 -7.30
N MET A 292 -0.09 -7.33 -8.14
CA MET A 292 1.20 -6.95 -8.73
C MET A 292 1.85 -8.06 -9.56
N GLY A 293 1.03 -8.79 -10.32
CA GLY A 293 1.47 -9.83 -11.25
C GLY A 293 1.86 -11.17 -10.60
N VAL A 294 1.38 -11.45 -9.38
CA VAL A 294 1.43 -12.79 -8.80
C VAL A 294 0.01 -13.35 -8.60
N GLU A 295 -0.12 -14.68 -8.60
CA GLU A 295 -1.39 -15.32 -8.24
C GLU A 295 -1.76 -15.03 -6.77
N LEU A 296 -3.05 -14.94 -6.47
CA LEU A 296 -3.52 -14.83 -5.09
C LEU A 296 -3.01 -16.01 -4.26
N THR A 297 -2.19 -15.75 -3.24
CA THR A 297 -1.58 -16.78 -2.38
C THR A 297 -2.45 -17.07 -1.16
N ASN A 298 -2.18 -18.18 -0.46
CA ASN A 298 -2.89 -18.46 0.80
C ASN A 298 -2.62 -17.38 1.86
N LYS A 299 -1.44 -16.76 1.83
CA LYS A 299 -1.10 -15.65 2.73
C LYS A 299 -1.92 -14.40 2.44
N HIS A 300 -2.18 -14.10 1.15
CA HIS A 300 -3.14 -13.05 0.76
C HIS A 300 -4.53 -13.35 1.30
N LEU A 301 -5.02 -14.58 1.11
CA LEU A 301 -6.34 -15.00 1.57
C LEU A 301 -6.47 -14.95 3.10
N GLU A 302 -5.45 -15.38 3.84
CA GLU A 302 -5.42 -15.28 5.30
C GLU A 302 -5.44 -13.82 5.77
N LEU A 303 -4.65 -12.95 5.12
CA LEU A 303 -4.65 -11.52 5.38
C LEU A 303 -6.04 -10.92 5.14
N ILE A 304 -6.63 -11.13 3.97
CA ILE A 304 -7.97 -10.63 3.63
C ILE A 304 -9.01 -11.11 4.66
N LYS A 305 -8.99 -12.40 5.00
CA LYS A 305 -9.90 -13.02 5.99
C LYS A 305 -9.77 -12.36 7.36
N SER A 306 -8.55 -12.06 7.79
CA SER A 306 -8.28 -11.43 9.10
C SER A 306 -8.95 -10.06 9.29
N TYR A 307 -9.31 -9.39 8.19
CA TYR A 307 -9.99 -8.09 8.20
C TYR A 307 -11.51 -8.20 7.99
N GLY A 308 -12.08 -9.42 8.03
CA GLY A 308 -13.53 -9.63 7.99
C GLY A 308 -14.18 -9.42 6.61
N ILE A 309 -13.37 -9.37 5.55
CA ILE A 309 -13.83 -9.37 4.16
C ILE A 309 -14.42 -10.76 3.86
N LYS A 310 -15.56 -10.78 3.17
CA LYS A 310 -16.31 -12.00 2.86
C LYS A 310 -16.44 -12.23 1.37
N ASP A 311 -16.53 -11.16 0.60
CA ASP A 311 -16.80 -11.20 -0.82
C ASP A 311 -15.56 -10.73 -1.59
N LEU A 312 -15.05 -11.57 -2.49
CA LEU A 312 -13.95 -11.25 -3.39
C LEU A 312 -14.50 -11.06 -4.80
N ILE A 313 -14.27 -9.88 -5.36
CA ILE A 313 -14.71 -9.50 -6.69
C ILE A 313 -13.49 -9.48 -7.59
N LEU A 314 -13.38 -10.43 -8.51
CA LEU A 314 -12.23 -10.55 -9.40
C LEU A 314 -12.51 -9.76 -10.69
N CYS A 315 -11.62 -8.84 -11.05
CA CYS A 315 -11.64 -8.12 -12.32
C CYS A 315 -10.31 -8.36 -13.03
N PHE A 316 -10.19 -9.50 -13.70
CA PHE A 316 -8.98 -9.86 -14.44
C PHE A 316 -9.08 -9.46 -15.90
N ASP A 317 -7.92 -9.38 -16.55
CA ASP A 317 -7.78 -8.97 -17.94
C ASP A 317 -8.57 -9.88 -18.89
N ASN A 318 -9.18 -9.30 -19.90
CA ASN A 318 -10.05 -9.98 -20.87
C ASN A 318 -9.27 -10.60 -22.05
N ASP A 319 -8.00 -10.96 -21.83
CA ASP A 319 -7.20 -11.70 -22.80
C ASP A 319 -7.19 -13.22 -22.50
N GLN A 320 -6.74 -14.02 -23.46
CA GLN A 320 -6.76 -15.48 -23.33
C GLN A 320 -5.88 -15.98 -22.16
N ALA A 321 -4.81 -15.25 -21.81
CA ALA A 321 -3.97 -15.58 -20.66
C ALA A 321 -4.68 -15.22 -19.34
N GLY A 322 -5.35 -14.07 -19.28
CA GLY A 322 -6.19 -13.59 -18.18
C GLY A 322 -7.36 -14.54 -17.93
N PHE A 323 -7.99 -15.08 -18.98
CA PHE A 323 -9.04 -16.10 -18.85
C PHE A 323 -8.53 -17.40 -18.20
N LEU A 324 -7.39 -17.93 -18.66
CA LEU A 324 -6.78 -19.15 -18.08
C LEU A 324 -6.31 -18.91 -16.63
N ALA A 325 -5.73 -17.74 -16.36
CA ALA A 325 -5.34 -17.32 -15.02
C ALA A 325 -6.57 -17.21 -14.10
N THR A 326 -7.66 -16.62 -14.59
CA THR A 326 -8.95 -16.52 -13.89
C THR A 326 -9.46 -17.90 -13.51
N LYS A 327 -9.49 -18.85 -14.46
CA LYS A 327 -9.94 -20.23 -14.19
C LYS A 327 -9.07 -20.93 -13.14
N LYS A 328 -7.75 -20.75 -13.18
CA LYS A 328 -6.83 -21.31 -12.18
C LYS A 328 -7.08 -20.70 -10.79
N GLN A 329 -7.30 -19.39 -10.72
CA GLN A 329 -7.61 -18.72 -9.46
C GLN A 329 -9.00 -19.13 -8.93
N ILE A 330 -10.01 -19.25 -9.79
CA ILE A 330 -11.32 -19.80 -9.45
C ILE A 330 -11.17 -21.16 -8.78
N MET A 331 -10.44 -22.10 -9.39
CA MET A 331 -10.23 -23.44 -8.80
C MET A 331 -9.58 -23.40 -7.41
N LYS A 332 -8.68 -22.45 -7.17
CA LYS A 332 -8.08 -22.24 -5.86
C LYS A 332 -9.07 -21.66 -4.84
N LEU A 333 -9.94 -20.77 -5.28
CA LEU A 333 -10.88 -20.03 -4.44
C LEU A 333 -12.18 -20.79 -4.14
N ILE A 334 -12.55 -21.80 -4.94
CA ILE A 334 -13.78 -22.61 -4.74
C ILE A 334 -13.88 -23.18 -3.32
N ASN A 335 -12.77 -23.62 -2.74
CA ASN A 335 -12.75 -24.20 -1.39
C ASN A 335 -12.44 -23.17 -0.30
N SER A 336 -12.38 -21.88 -0.66
CA SER A 336 -12.11 -20.81 0.28
C SER A 336 -13.40 -20.41 1.02
N PRO A 337 -13.31 -19.80 2.22
CA PRO A 337 -14.48 -19.35 2.96
C PRO A 337 -15.11 -18.05 2.40
N PHE A 338 -14.68 -17.60 1.22
CA PHE A 338 -15.13 -16.36 0.61
C PHE A 338 -16.21 -16.62 -0.42
N ASN A 339 -17.16 -15.69 -0.54
CA ASN A 339 -18.02 -15.60 -1.71
C ASN A 339 -17.21 -15.00 -2.86
N ILE A 340 -17.21 -15.66 -4.02
CA ILE A 340 -16.41 -15.23 -5.16
C ILE A 340 -17.33 -14.72 -6.26
N PHE A 341 -17.02 -13.53 -6.73
CA PHE A 341 -17.71 -12.85 -7.81
C PHE A 341 -16.72 -12.47 -8.91
N ILE A 342 -17.21 -12.41 -10.15
CA ILE A 342 -16.45 -12.04 -11.34
C ILE A 342 -17.11 -10.84 -11.98
N VAL A 343 -16.32 -9.83 -12.35
CA VAL A 343 -16.74 -8.77 -13.28
C VAL A 343 -16.20 -9.15 -14.65
N ASP A 344 -17.11 -9.47 -15.57
CA ASP A 344 -16.81 -9.75 -16.97
C ASP A 344 -17.31 -8.59 -17.82
N HIS A 345 -16.37 -7.85 -18.43
CA HIS A 345 -16.69 -6.62 -19.15
C HIS A 345 -17.04 -6.81 -20.62
N LYS A 346 -16.94 -8.04 -21.15
CA LYS A 346 -17.35 -8.50 -22.50
C LYS A 346 -16.91 -7.65 -23.71
N ASP A 347 -16.15 -6.58 -23.49
CA ASP A 347 -15.60 -5.71 -24.50
C ASP A 347 -14.22 -6.24 -24.89
N ASN A 348 -14.16 -6.94 -26.03
CA ASN A 348 -12.95 -7.57 -26.54
C ASN A 348 -11.90 -6.57 -27.05
N ASP A 349 -12.25 -5.28 -27.18
CA ASP A 349 -11.28 -4.24 -27.55
C ASP A 349 -10.53 -3.67 -26.35
N CYS A 350 -11.00 -3.96 -25.13
CA CYS A 350 -10.39 -3.51 -23.89
C CYS A 350 -9.68 -4.69 -23.23
N LYS A 351 -8.44 -4.51 -22.80
CA LYS A 351 -7.69 -5.57 -22.11
C LYS A 351 -7.95 -5.59 -20.62
N ASP A 352 -8.03 -4.41 -20.02
CA ASP A 352 -8.10 -4.23 -18.59
C ASP A 352 -9.13 -3.14 -18.22
N MET A 353 -9.32 -2.90 -16.92
CA MET A 353 -10.27 -1.89 -16.44
C MET A 353 -9.81 -0.47 -16.77
N ASP A 354 -8.50 -0.23 -16.85
CA ASP A 354 -7.93 1.05 -17.28
C ASP A 354 -8.33 1.38 -18.72
N GLU A 355 -8.14 0.46 -19.67
CA GLU A 355 -8.58 0.60 -21.07
C GLU A 355 -10.10 0.76 -21.18
N TYR A 356 -10.88 -0.03 -20.43
CA TYR A 356 -12.35 0.10 -20.40
C TYR A 356 -12.79 1.49 -19.94
N ALA A 357 -12.22 2.01 -18.85
CA ALA A 357 -12.55 3.33 -18.33
C ALA A 357 -12.11 4.47 -19.27
N ASN A 358 -10.99 4.31 -19.97
CA ASN A 358 -10.54 5.29 -20.96
C ASN A 358 -11.48 5.34 -22.17
N LYS A 359 -12.07 4.20 -22.58
CA LYS A 359 -13.03 4.12 -23.70
C LYS A 359 -14.44 4.56 -23.31
N HIS A 360 -14.95 4.13 -22.16
CA HIS A 360 -16.37 4.27 -21.78
C HIS A 360 -16.63 5.28 -20.64
N GLY A 361 -15.57 5.72 -19.96
CA GLY A 361 -15.63 6.64 -18.84
C GLY A 361 -15.95 5.98 -17.50
N TYR A 362 -15.48 6.60 -16.40
CA TYR A 362 -15.60 6.07 -15.04
C TYR A 362 -17.04 5.79 -14.56
N SER A 363 -18.04 6.52 -15.08
CA SER A 363 -19.45 6.25 -14.75
C SER A 363 -19.94 4.93 -15.34
N ALA A 364 -19.56 4.62 -16.58
CA ALA A 364 -19.87 3.33 -17.21
C ALA A 364 -19.11 2.20 -16.50
N THR A 365 -17.82 2.42 -16.18
CA THR A 365 -17.02 1.48 -15.40
C THR A 365 -17.64 1.17 -14.05
N SER A 366 -18.16 2.18 -13.34
CA SER A 366 -18.85 1.99 -12.05
C SER A 366 -20.07 1.08 -12.19
N LYS A 367 -20.90 1.30 -13.21
CA LYS A 367 -22.08 0.47 -13.51
C LYS A 367 -21.71 -0.97 -13.87
N LEU A 368 -20.64 -1.15 -14.65
CA LEU A 368 -20.10 -2.47 -14.96
C LEU A 368 -19.62 -3.20 -13.70
N LEU A 369 -18.90 -2.51 -12.81
CA LEU A 369 -18.41 -3.08 -11.55
C LEU A 369 -19.55 -3.46 -10.58
N ASP A 370 -20.76 -2.96 -10.78
CA ASP A 370 -21.97 -3.40 -10.07
C ASP A 370 -22.58 -4.68 -10.66
N GLN A 371 -22.25 -5.02 -11.92
CA GLN A 371 -22.73 -6.21 -12.63
C GLN A 371 -21.81 -7.41 -12.36
N GLN A 372 -21.78 -7.82 -11.10
CA GLN A 372 -20.95 -8.93 -10.64
C GLN A 372 -21.69 -10.26 -10.76
N LEU A 373 -21.06 -11.25 -11.37
CA LEU A 373 -21.59 -12.61 -11.46
C LEU A 373 -21.02 -13.46 -10.34
N HIS A 374 -21.86 -14.21 -9.63
CA HIS A 374 -21.34 -15.21 -8.70
C HIS A 374 -20.55 -16.28 -9.49
N ILE A 375 -19.49 -16.83 -8.90
CA ILE A 375 -18.60 -17.78 -9.57
C ILE A 375 -19.35 -18.97 -10.21
N SER A 376 -20.43 -19.45 -9.58
CA SER A 376 -21.26 -20.53 -10.14
C SER A 376 -22.00 -20.12 -11.41
N GLU A 377 -22.53 -18.89 -11.45
CA GLU A 377 -23.23 -18.34 -12.61
C GLU A 377 -22.25 -18.12 -13.76
N PHE A 378 -21.08 -17.54 -13.46
CA PHE A 378 -20.01 -17.37 -14.44
C PHE A 378 -19.60 -18.70 -15.08
N LEU A 379 -19.35 -19.74 -14.28
CA LEU A 379 -18.97 -21.07 -14.79
C LEU A 379 -20.07 -21.72 -15.64
N LEU A 380 -21.35 -21.54 -15.29
CA LEU A 380 -22.47 -22.05 -16.09
C LEU A 380 -22.56 -21.38 -17.46
N LEU A 381 -22.38 -20.06 -17.50
CA LEU A 381 -22.36 -19.29 -18.75
C LEU A 381 -21.21 -19.76 -19.66
N GLU A 382 -20.02 -19.96 -19.10
CA GLU A 382 -18.86 -20.47 -19.83
C GLU A 382 -19.11 -21.85 -20.44
N ILE A 383 -19.64 -22.80 -19.67
CA ILE A 383 -19.99 -24.13 -20.18
C ILE A 383 -21.01 -24.02 -21.32
N SER A 384 -22.04 -23.18 -21.16
CA SER A 384 -23.08 -23.00 -22.17
C SER A 384 -22.55 -22.41 -23.48
N ASN A 385 -21.53 -21.54 -23.41
CA ASN A 385 -20.89 -20.94 -24.57
C ASN A 385 -19.98 -21.94 -25.29
N THR A 386 -19.21 -22.76 -24.54
CA THR A 386 -18.35 -23.80 -25.14
C THR A 386 -19.14 -24.86 -25.92
N ASN A 387 -20.33 -25.24 -25.45
CA ASN A 387 -21.20 -26.21 -26.12
C ASN A 387 -21.85 -25.67 -27.41
N LYS A 388 -21.89 -24.35 -27.60
CA LYS A 388 -22.37 -23.73 -28.85
C LYS A 388 -21.28 -23.64 -29.93
N SER A 389 -20.01 -23.72 -29.54
CA SER A 389 -18.84 -23.59 -30.43
C SER A 389 -18.27 -24.91 -30.96
N THR A 390 -18.82 -26.06 -30.57
CA THR A 390 -18.50 -27.37 -31.18
C THR A 390 -19.51 -27.67 -32.29
N PRO A 391 -19.14 -27.58 -33.58
CA PRO A 391 -19.98 -28.12 -34.64
C PRO A 391 -19.97 -29.64 -34.52
N HIS A 392 -21.17 -30.25 -34.52
CA HIS A 392 -21.36 -31.68 -34.72
C HIS A 392 -20.92 -32.11 -36.10
#